data_AF-Q9STH7-F1
#
_entry.id   AF-Q9STH7-F1
#
_cell.length_a   1.000
_cell.length_b   1.000
_cell.length_c   1.000
_cell.angle_alpha   90.00
_cell.angle_beta   90.00
_cell.angle_gamma   90.00
#
_symmetry.space_group_name_H-M   'P 1'
#
loop_
_entity.id
_entity.type
_entity.pdbx_description
1 polymer ?
#
loop_
_entity_poly.entity_id
_entity_poly.type
_entity_poly.pdbx_seq_one_letter_code
_entity_poly.pdbx_strand_id
1 'polypeptide(L)'
;MGDFSIQISSKLINQLAEGNDQPKRRAKKTKPKVSPQSKQKTNQDEEKKPNPVAELPMQPPFFFPIPPQGAASTELESIKSVVKESEKVLEKLELQEKNIVREVTERAKDLREKEFKIPEPKPMPCSSDHEAWMKCYKENIGSPLKCSGFVKSFQDCARRSRQQVNPEEK
;
A
#
# COMPACT_ATOMS: atom_id res chain seq x y z
N MET A 1 17.03 -33.08 4.31
CA MET A 1 16.33 -31.79 4.45
C MET A 1 17.42 -30.76 4.68
N GLY A 2 17.53 -29.74 3.84
CA GLY A 2 18.62 -28.76 3.94
C GLY A 2 18.26 -27.67 4.95
N ASP A 3 19.10 -27.47 5.95
CA ASP A 3 18.90 -26.44 6.96
C ASP A 3 19.24 -25.06 6.36
N PHE A 4 18.21 -24.27 6.07
CA PHE A 4 18.39 -22.90 5.58
C PHE A 4 18.53 -21.96 6.77
N SER A 5 19.76 -21.50 7.04
CA SER A 5 20.01 -20.43 8.01
C SER A 5 19.89 -19.07 7.31
N ILE A 6 18.92 -18.27 7.73
CA ILE A 6 18.73 -16.90 7.22
C ILE A 6 19.57 -15.96 8.08
N GLN A 7 20.60 -15.37 7.49
CA GLN A 7 21.39 -14.32 8.14
C GLN A 7 20.80 -12.95 7.80
N ILE A 8 20.20 -12.30 8.79
CA ILE A 8 19.71 -10.93 8.65
C ILE A 8 20.86 -9.97 8.94
N SER A 9 21.23 -9.15 7.97
CA SER A 9 22.29 -8.17 8.15
C SER A 9 21.88 -7.08 9.14
N SER A 10 22.80 -6.66 10.00
CA SER A 10 22.59 -5.56 10.96
C SER A 10 22.19 -4.24 10.29
N LYS A 11 22.68 -3.99 9.06
CA LYS A 11 22.27 -2.84 8.25
C LYS A 11 20.77 -2.80 7.98
N LEU A 12 20.15 -3.95 7.68
CA LEU A 12 18.71 -4.00 7.42
C LEU A 12 17.92 -3.70 8.69
N ILE A 13 18.37 -4.23 9.83
CA ILE A 13 17.74 -3.98 11.14
C ILE A 13 17.78 -2.49 11.46
N ASN A 14 18.92 -1.82 11.24
CA ASN A 14 19.05 -0.39 11.51
C ASN A 14 18.16 0.46 10.59
N GLN A 15 18.03 0.10 9.31
CA GLN A 15 17.14 0.80 8.38
C GLN A 15 15.65 0.64 8.73
N LEU A 16 15.27 -0.48 9.32
CA LEU A 16 13.89 -0.71 9.78
C LEU A 16 13.60 -0.03 11.12
N ALA A 17 14.61 0.06 11.99
CA ALA A 17 14.51 0.72 13.29
C ALA A 17 14.51 2.25 13.16
N GLU A 18 15.31 2.79 12.26
CA GLU A 18 15.25 4.21 11.85
C GLU A 18 14.08 4.37 10.89
N GLY A 19 12.87 4.26 11.44
CA GLY A 19 11.60 4.50 10.75
C GLY A 19 11.75 5.73 9.86
N ASN A 20 11.49 5.53 8.57
CA ASN A 20 11.67 6.50 7.50
C ASN A 20 10.71 7.69 7.65
N ASP A 21 10.97 8.53 8.64
CA ASP A 21 10.48 9.88 8.79
C ASP A 21 11.44 10.80 8.03
N GLN A 22 11.34 10.82 6.70
CA GLN A 22 11.76 11.98 5.94
C GLN A 22 10.84 12.27 4.74
N PRO A 23 10.42 13.54 4.58
CA PRO A 23 9.27 13.89 3.77
C PRO A 23 9.56 13.88 2.27
N LYS A 24 8.52 13.51 1.52
CA LYS A 24 8.27 13.82 0.10
C LYS A 24 9.09 15.00 -0.42
N ARG A 25 9.99 14.74 -1.38
CA ARG A 25 10.18 15.48 -2.67
C ARG A 25 11.66 15.47 -3.09
N ARG A 26 12.00 14.68 -4.10
CA ARG A 26 12.12 15.10 -5.52
C ARG A 26 12.70 13.96 -6.33
N ALA A 27 11.96 13.55 -7.35
CA ALA A 27 12.38 12.58 -8.35
C ALA A 27 13.61 13.10 -9.11
N LYS A 28 14.79 12.54 -8.82
CA LYS A 28 15.91 12.54 -9.77
C LYS A 28 16.16 11.10 -10.17
N LYS A 29 15.80 10.80 -11.42
CA LYS A 29 16.06 9.53 -12.11
C LYS A 29 17.57 9.31 -12.18
N THR A 30 18.10 8.39 -11.38
CA THR A 30 19.50 7.97 -11.48
C THR A 30 19.55 6.77 -12.41
N LYS A 31 20.09 7.00 -13.61
CA LYS A 31 20.29 6.00 -14.67
C LYS A 31 21.31 4.92 -14.23
N PRO A 32 21.22 3.69 -14.77
CA PRO A 32 22.10 2.59 -14.39
C PRO A 32 23.54 2.82 -14.87
N LYS A 33 24.46 2.43 -13.99
CA LYS A 33 25.91 2.51 -14.08
C LYS A 33 26.42 1.52 -15.13
N VAL A 34 26.86 2.02 -16.28
CA VAL A 34 27.76 1.30 -17.19
C VAL A 34 29.08 2.09 -17.22
N SER A 35 30.15 1.37 -16.89
CA SER A 35 31.51 1.84 -16.63
C SER A 35 32.14 2.53 -17.85
N PRO A 36 32.49 3.84 -17.79
CA PRO A 36 33.33 4.49 -18.79
C PRO A 36 34.79 4.36 -18.36
N GLN A 37 35.52 3.64 -19.19
CA GLN A 37 36.95 3.42 -19.08
C GLN A 37 37.72 4.74 -19.19
N SER A 38 38.78 4.80 -18.40
CA SER A 38 39.67 5.90 -18.10
C SER A 38 40.45 6.47 -19.30
N LYS A 39 40.66 7.80 -19.27
CA LYS A 39 41.93 8.55 -19.44
C LYS A 39 41.57 10.03 -19.68
N GLN A 40 41.62 10.94 -18.69
CA GLN A 40 42.80 11.69 -18.18
C GLN A 40 43.62 12.32 -19.33
N LYS A 41 43.98 13.60 -19.40
CA LYS A 41 44.02 14.84 -18.57
C LYS A 41 44.18 15.98 -19.63
N THR A 42 43.95 17.28 -19.42
CA THR A 42 44.80 18.19 -18.63
C THR A 42 44.29 19.63 -18.80
N ASN A 43 43.98 20.27 -17.66
CA ASN A 43 44.20 21.68 -17.22
C ASN A 43 43.91 22.86 -18.18
N GLN A 44 42.96 23.72 -17.79
CA GLN A 44 43.18 25.03 -17.13
C GLN A 44 43.96 26.01 -18.00
N ASP A 45 43.34 27.12 -18.42
CA ASP A 45 43.59 28.43 -17.81
C ASP A 45 42.66 29.51 -18.40
N GLU A 46 42.46 30.54 -17.60
CA GLU A 46 41.53 31.65 -17.74
C GLU A 46 41.76 32.61 -18.93
N GLU A 47 40.63 33.06 -19.47
CA GLU A 47 40.26 34.48 -19.67
C GLU A 47 41.38 35.54 -19.79
N LYS A 48 41.74 35.91 -21.04
CA LYS A 48 42.18 37.28 -21.38
C LYS A 48 42.00 37.63 -22.87
N LYS A 49 40.91 38.36 -23.12
CA LYS A 49 40.66 39.49 -24.06
C LYS A 49 41.87 40.11 -24.82
N PRO A 50 41.66 40.93 -25.88
CA PRO A 50 41.31 40.59 -27.27
C PRO A 50 42.28 41.18 -28.34
N ASN A 51 42.07 40.79 -29.61
CA ASN A 51 42.63 41.30 -30.89
C ASN A 51 44.05 40.84 -31.27
N PRO A 52 44.41 40.70 -32.58
CA PRO A 52 43.69 41.11 -33.79
C PRO A 52 43.44 40.01 -34.84
N VAL A 53 42.43 40.28 -35.69
CA VAL A 53 42.18 39.82 -37.07
C VAL A 53 43.24 38.87 -37.65
N ALA A 54 43.10 37.58 -37.35
CA ALA A 54 43.71 36.52 -38.14
C ALA A 54 42.61 35.89 -39.00
N GLU A 55 42.73 36.13 -40.29
CA GLU A 55 41.98 35.58 -41.40
C GLU A 55 41.71 34.08 -41.17
N LEU A 56 40.53 33.76 -40.61
CA LEU A 56 40.18 32.38 -40.29
C LEU A 56 39.98 31.62 -41.60
N PRO A 57 40.73 30.53 -41.84
CA PRO A 57 40.59 29.74 -43.05
C PRO A 57 39.18 29.17 -43.10
N MET A 58 38.50 29.49 -44.19
CA MET A 58 37.19 29.02 -44.59
C MET A 58 37.11 27.50 -44.35
N GLN A 59 36.44 27.06 -43.27
CA GLN A 59 36.31 25.64 -42.99
C GLN A 59 35.58 24.98 -44.16
N PRO A 60 36.14 23.90 -44.75
CA PRO A 60 35.48 23.20 -45.84
C PRO A 60 34.15 22.62 -45.35
N PRO A 61 33.10 22.60 -46.20
CA PRO A 61 31.79 22.10 -45.82
C PRO A 61 31.90 20.66 -45.33
N PHE A 62 31.57 20.46 -44.06
CA PHE A 62 31.48 19.13 -43.45
C PHE A 62 30.29 18.41 -44.06
N PHE A 63 30.56 17.51 -45.00
CA PHE A 63 29.59 16.53 -45.46
C PHE A 63 29.43 15.47 -44.37
N PHE A 64 28.35 15.54 -43.61
CA PHE A 64 27.94 14.41 -42.79
C PHE A 64 27.49 13.29 -43.74
N PRO A 65 28.07 12.09 -43.66
CA PRO A 65 27.55 10.96 -44.43
C PRO A 65 26.10 10.73 -44.00
N ILE A 66 25.21 10.72 -44.99
CA ILE A 66 23.80 10.38 -44.79
C ILE A 66 23.79 8.97 -44.19
N PRO A 67 23.34 8.80 -42.93
CA PRO A 67 23.31 7.48 -42.33
C PRO A 67 22.39 6.59 -43.16
N PRO A 68 22.72 5.29 -43.32
CA PRO A 68 21.93 4.38 -44.12
C PRO A 68 20.49 4.38 -43.60
N GLN A 69 19.56 4.93 -44.40
CA GLN A 69 18.15 5.09 -44.02
C GLN A 69 17.51 3.76 -43.58
N GLY A 70 18.02 2.63 -44.07
CA GLY A 70 17.56 1.29 -43.71
C GLY A 70 17.85 0.86 -42.26
N ALA A 71 18.92 1.35 -41.62
CA ALA A 71 19.23 0.96 -40.24
C ALA A 71 18.30 1.64 -39.22
N ALA A 72 18.00 2.92 -39.44
CA ALA A 72 17.04 3.65 -38.61
C ALA A 72 15.63 3.06 -38.72
N SER A 73 15.22 2.59 -39.91
CA SER A 73 13.91 1.95 -40.07
C SER A 73 13.82 0.60 -39.35
N THR A 74 14.86 -0.22 -39.39
CA THR A 74 14.85 -1.54 -38.71
C THR A 74 14.86 -1.41 -37.20
N GLU A 75 15.62 -0.46 -36.64
CA GLU A 75 15.58 -0.15 -35.20
C GLU A 75 14.18 0.33 -34.77
N LEU A 76 13.54 1.20 -35.57
CA LEU A 76 12.19 1.66 -35.30
C LEU A 76 11.15 0.54 -35.36
N GLU A 77 11.27 -0.38 -36.32
CA GLU A 77 10.39 -1.56 -36.41
C GLU A 77 10.57 -2.49 -35.21
N SER A 78 11.82 -2.71 -34.79
CA SER A 78 12.14 -3.48 -33.58
C SER A 78 11.50 -2.86 -32.33
N ILE A 79 11.63 -1.54 -32.16
CA ILE A 79 10.99 -0.81 -31.05
C ILE A 79 9.46 -0.96 -31.10
N LYS A 80 8.84 -0.80 -32.28
CA LYS A 80 7.39 -0.99 -32.44
C LYS A 80 6.95 -2.41 -32.09
N SER A 81 7.74 -3.41 -32.48
CA SER A 81 7.46 -4.81 -32.14
C SER A 81 7.50 -5.04 -30.62
N VAL A 82 8.50 -4.47 -29.92
CA VAL A 82 8.60 -4.56 -28.46
C VAL A 82 7.43 -3.86 -27.78
N VAL A 83 7.02 -2.67 -28.25
CA VAL A 83 5.85 -1.97 -27.69
C VAL A 83 4.59 -2.80 -27.85
N LYS A 84 4.34 -3.34 -29.05
CA LYS A 84 3.17 -4.21 -29.30
C LYS A 84 3.18 -5.47 -28.44
N GLU A 85 4.35 -6.06 -28.21
CA GLU A 85 4.48 -7.21 -27.31
C GLU A 85 4.19 -6.81 -25.86
N SER A 86 4.69 -5.65 -25.42
CA SER A 86 4.45 -5.13 -24.07
C SER A 86 2.97 -4.82 -23.81
N GLU A 87 2.24 -4.30 -24.80
CA GLU A 87 0.79 -4.06 -24.71
C GLU A 87 0.02 -5.37 -24.51
N LYS A 88 0.35 -6.43 -25.25
CA LYS A 88 -0.27 -7.75 -25.07
C LYS A 88 0.00 -8.34 -23.69
N VAL A 89 1.21 -8.15 -23.15
CA VAL A 89 1.54 -8.62 -21.81
C VAL A 89 0.76 -7.82 -20.76
N LEU A 90 0.64 -6.51 -20.93
CA LEU A 90 -0.17 -5.66 -20.05
C LEU A 90 -1.64 -6.07 -20.05
N GLU A 91 -2.23 -6.35 -21.21
CA GLU A 91 -3.62 -6.81 -21.31
C GLU A 91 -3.83 -8.13 -20.55
N LYS A 92 -2.89 -9.08 -20.67
CA LYS A 92 -2.92 -10.34 -19.92
C LYS A 92 -2.82 -10.12 -18.40
N LEU A 93 -1.91 -9.24 -17.98
CA LEU A 93 -1.73 -8.91 -16.56
C LEU A 93 -2.97 -8.21 -15.98
N GLU A 94 -3.58 -7.30 -16.74
CA GLU A 94 -4.81 -6.63 -16.32
C GLU A 94 -5.97 -7.62 -16.15
N LEU A 95 -6.09 -8.60 -17.05
CA LEU A 95 -7.08 -9.67 -16.92
C LEU A 95 -6.80 -10.54 -15.68
N GLN A 96 -5.54 -10.90 -15.43
CA GLN A 96 -5.15 -11.66 -14.25
C GLN A 96 -5.43 -10.89 -12.96
N GLU A 97 -5.10 -9.60 -12.90
CA GLU A 97 -5.39 -8.73 -11.77
C GLU A 97 -6.88 -8.70 -11.47
N LYS A 98 -7.72 -8.44 -12.48
CA LYS A 98 -9.19 -8.42 -12.31
C LYS A 98 -9.73 -9.76 -11.81
N ASN A 99 -9.16 -10.88 -12.26
CA ASN A 99 -9.55 -12.21 -11.79
C ASN A 99 -9.16 -12.45 -10.33
N ILE A 100 -7.90 -12.15 -9.98
CA ILE A 100 -7.39 -12.30 -8.61
C ILE A 100 -8.18 -11.41 -7.64
N VAL A 101 -8.43 -10.15 -8.01
CA VAL A 101 -9.23 -9.23 -7.18
C VAL A 101 -10.63 -9.78 -6.95
N ARG A 102 -11.27 -10.35 -7.98
CA ARG A 102 -12.59 -10.98 -7.85
C ARG A 102 -12.55 -12.16 -6.89
N GLU A 103 -11.61 -13.08 -7.09
CA GLU A 103 -11.46 -14.28 -6.25
C GLU A 103 -11.19 -13.91 -4.78
N VAL A 104 -10.27 -12.98 -4.53
CA VAL A 104 -9.96 -12.50 -3.18
C VAL A 104 -11.18 -11.83 -2.55
N THR A 105 -11.92 -11.03 -3.31
CA THR A 105 -13.14 -10.37 -2.81
C THR A 105 -14.23 -11.38 -2.47
N GLU A 106 -14.43 -12.39 -3.31
CA GLU A 106 -15.40 -13.45 -3.07
C GLU A 106 -15.01 -14.29 -1.85
N ARG A 107 -13.75 -14.71 -1.77
CA ARG A 107 -13.24 -15.47 -0.63
C ARG A 107 -13.29 -14.67 0.67
N ALA A 108 -13.02 -13.37 0.64
CA ALA A 108 -13.14 -12.50 1.81
C ALA A 108 -14.60 -12.41 2.30
N LYS A 109 -15.58 -12.34 1.38
CA LYS A 109 -17.00 -12.39 1.74
C LYS A 109 -17.38 -13.74 2.36
N ASP A 110 -16.95 -14.84 1.73
CA ASP A 110 -17.24 -16.19 2.21
C ASP A 110 -16.69 -16.43 3.62
N LEU A 111 -15.42 -16.06 3.85
CA LEU A 111 -14.80 -16.14 5.17
C LEU A 111 -15.54 -15.27 6.21
N ARG A 112 -15.96 -14.06 5.81
CA ARG A 112 -16.72 -13.17 6.71
C ARG A 112 -18.05 -13.78 7.13
N GLU A 113 -18.72 -14.50 6.24
CA GLU A 113 -20.04 -15.08 6.49
C GLU A 113 -19.96 -16.42 7.24
N LYS A 114 -18.93 -17.23 6.97
CA LYS A 114 -18.81 -18.58 7.53
C LYS A 114 -17.97 -18.64 8.81
N GLU A 115 -16.80 -18.01 8.81
CA GLU A 115 -15.82 -18.15 9.90
C GLU A 115 -15.87 -16.96 10.85
N PHE A 116 -16.01 -15.75 10.32
CA PHE A 116 -15.97 -14.52 11.12
C PHE A 116 -17.33 -13.92 11.43
N LYS A 117 -18.42 -14.64 11.15
CA LYS A 117 -19.76 -14.21 11.54
C LYS A 117 -19.91 -14.40 13.05
N ILE A 118 -19.92 -13.29 13.78
CA ILE A 118 -20.21 -13.30 15.21
C ILE A 118 -21.59 -13.96 15.38
N PRO A 119 -21.70 -15.02 16.20
CA PRO A 119 -22.98 -15.63 16.51
C PRO A 119 -23.97 -14.58 16.98
N GLU A 120 -25.24 -14.72 16.62
CA GLU A 120 -26.25 -13.72 17.02
C GLU A 120 -26.21 -13.52 18.54
N PRO A 121 -26.18 -12.26 19.00
CA PRO A 121 -26.07 -11.98 20.42
C PRO A 121 -27.27 -12.62 21.12
N LYS A 122 -26.98 -13.45 22.12
CA LYS A 122 -28.04 -14.07 22.92
C LYS A 122 -28.95 -12.96 23.48
N PRO A 123 -30.27 -13.13 23.45
CA PRO A 123 -31.19 -12.12 23.98
C PRO A 123 -30.85 -11.83 25.43
N MET A 124 -30.78 -10.55 25.79
CA MET A 124 -30.50 -10.12 27.15
C MET A 124 -31.58 -10.70 28.09
N PRO A 125 -31.21 -11.50 29.11
CA PRO A 125 -32.16 -12.34 29.83
C PRO A 125 -33.14 -11.59 30.75
N CYS A 126 -33.10 -10.26 30.77
CA CYS A 126 -33.96 -9.37 31.56
C CYS A 126 -34.34 -8.10 30.79
N SER A 127 -34.51 -8.18 29.47
CA SER A 127 -34.81 -7.02 28.62
C SER A 127 -36.09 -6.29 29.02
N SER A 128 -37.16 -7.04 29.33
CA SER A 128 -38.45 -6.47 29.77
C SER A 128 -38.32 -5.63 31.04
N ASP A 129 -37.71 -6.19 32.09
CA ASP A 129 -37.46 -5.45 33.33
C ASP A 129 -36.52 -4.25 33.09
N HIS A 130 -35.51 -4.43 32.24
CA HIS A 130 -34.58 -3.36 31.87
C HIS A 130 -35.30 -2.16 31.25
N GLU A 131 -36.18 -2.42 30.28
CA GLU A 131 -36.98 -1.38 29.64
C GLU A 131 -37.96 -0.72 30.62
N ALA A 132 -38.56 -1.49 31.53
CA ALA A 132 -39.51 -0.98 32.51
C ALA A 132 -38.88 0.04 33.48
N TRP A 133 -37.72 -0.26 34.08
CA TRP A 133 -37.08 0.70 34.99
C TRP A 133 -36.53 1.92 34.24
N MET A 134 -36.00 1.72 33.02
CA MET A 134 -35.54 2.82 32.17
C MET A 134 -36.68 3.77 31.79
N LYS A 135 -37.85 3.21 31.45
CA LYS A 135 -39.06 3.99 31.18
C LYS A 135 -39.47 4.77 32.42
N CYS A 136 -39.50 4.13 33.59
CA CYS A 136 -39.86 4.81 34.83
C CYS A 136 -38.91 5.97 35.16
N TYR A 137 -37.59 5.82 34.99
CA TYR A 137 -36.62 6.90 35.21
C TYR A 137 -36.82 8.07 34.25
N LYS A 138 -37.11 7.80 32.97
CA LYS A 138 -37.43 8.85 32.00
C LYS A 138 -38.67 9.65 32.40
N GLU A 139 -39.65 8.99 33.01
CA GLU A 139 -40.89 9.63 33.49
C GLU A 139 -40.71 10.34 34.85
N ASN A 140 -39.70 9.96 35.66
CA ASN A 140 -39.52 10.43 37.04
C ASN A 140 -38.13 11.04 37.29
N ILE A 141 -37.64 11.92 36.40
CA ILE A 141 -36.28 12.48 36.45
C ILE A 141 -35.98 13.19 37.79
N GLY A 142 -36.95 13.92 38.35
CA GLY A 142 -36.77 14.62 39.63
C GLY A 142 -36.92 13.73 40.88
N SER A 143 -37.39 12.50 40.73
CA SER A 143 -37.62 11.58 41.84
C SER A 143 -37.37 10.12 41.44
N PRO A 144 -36.12 9.75 41.08
CA PRO A 144 -35.79 8.42 40.56
C PRO A 144 -36.05 7.30 41.57
N LEU A 145 -36.04 7.60 42.88
CA LEU A 145 -36.32 6.62 43.93
C LEU A 145 -37.72 5.99 43.84
N LYS A 146 -38.68 6.66 43.17
CA LYS A 146 -40.00 6.08 42.89
C LYS A 146 -39.94 4.82 42.03
N CYS A 147 -38.87 4.66 41.24
CA CYS A 147 -38.68 3.51 40.35
C CYS A 147 -37.92 2.35 40.99
N SER A 148 -37.63 2.42 42.30
CA SER A 148 -36.90 1.39 43.04
C SER A 148 -37.52 -0.01 42.90
N GLY A 149 -38.85 -0.12 42.81
CA GLY A 149 -39.54 -1.39 42.57
C GLY A 149 -39.13 -2.07 41.25
N PHE A 150 -39.05 -1.30 40.16
CA PHE A 150 -38.62 -1.80 38.84
C PHE A 150 -37.12 -2.14 38.81
N VAL A 151 -36.29 -1.36 39.51
CA VAL A 151 -34.86 -1.68 39.64
C VAL A 151 -34.68 -3.00 40.40
N LYS A 152 -35.49 -3.24 41.43
CA LYS A 152 -35.47 -4.48 42.20
C LYS A 152 -35.93 -5.69 41.37
N SER A 153 -36.95 -5.54 40.53
CA SER A 153 -37.38 -6.63 39.62
C SER A 153 -36.27 -6.98 38.62
N PHE A 154 -35.60 -5.99 38.03
CA PHE A 154 -34.45 -6.21 37.16
C PHE A 154 -33.30 -6.90 37.91
N GLN A 155 -32.99 -6.49 39.14
CA GLN A 155 -31.96 -7.12 39.97
C GLN A 155 -32.29 -8.58 40.27
N ASP A 156 -33.54 -8.87 40.63
CA ASP A 156 -33.99 -10.24 40.93
C ASP A 156 -33.98 -11.11 39.68
N CYS A 157 -34.41 -10.58 38.53
CA CYS A 157 -34.27 -11.25 37.23
C CYS A 157 -32.81 -11.56 36.93
N ALA A 158 -31.93 -10.55 36.98
CA ALA A 158 -30.50 -10.73 36.67
C ALA A 158 -29.83 -11.76 37.60
N ARG A 159 -30.23 -11.79 38.88
CA ARG A 159 -29.76 -12.81 39.84
C ARG A 159 -30.19 -14.21 39.40
N ARG A 160 -31.45 -14.40 39.02
CA ARG A 160 -31.97 -15.69 38.54
C ARG A 160 -31.30 -16.13 37.24
N SER A 161 -31.14 -15.23 36.27
CA SER A 161 -30.49 -15.54 35.00
C SER A 161 -29.05 -15.99 35.19
N ARG A 162 -28.29 -15.36 36.09
CA ARG A 162 -26.91 -15.78 36.43
C ARG A 162 -26.87 -17.18 37.03
N GLN A 163 -27.86 -17.56 37.83
CA GLN A 163 -27.94 -18.89 38.43
C GLN A 163 -28.24 -19.98 37.39
N GLN A 164 -28.93 -19.64 36.30
CA GLN A 164 -29.28 -20.56 35.22
C GLN A 164 -28.15 -20.82 34.21
N VAL A 165 -27.02 -20.09 34.26
CA VAL A 165 -25.90 -20.29 33.32
C VAL A 165 -24.98 -21.45 33.75
N ASN A 166 -25.08 -21.93 35.00
CA ASN A 166 -24.24 -23.02 35.51
C ASN A 166 -24.66 -24.49 35.26
N PRO A 167 -25.80 -24.87 34.65
CA PRO A 167 -26.17 -26.28 34.52
C PRO A 167 -25.69 -26.98 33.23
N GLU A 168 -25.13 -26.30 32.23
CA GLU A 168 -24.78 -26.94 30.93
C GLU A 168 -23.27 -27.21 30.72
N GLU A 169 -22.45 -27.07 31.77
CA GLU A 169 -21.00 -27.37 31.70
C GLU A 169 -20.62 -28.68 32.42
N LYS A 170 -21.50 -29.69 32.37
CA LYS A 170 -21.23 -31.04 32.89
C LYS A 170 -21.77 -32.11 31.95
#